data_AF-A0A2V1B7Y1-F1
#
_entry.id   AF-A0A2V1B7Y1-F1
#
_cell.length_a   1.000
_cell.length_b   1.000
_cell.length_c   1.000
_cell.angle_alpha   90.00
_cell.angle_beta   90.00
_cell.angle_gamma   90.00
#
_symmetry.space_group_name_H-M   'P 1'
#
loop_
_entity.id
_entity.type
_entity.pdbx_description
1 polymer ?
#
loop_
_entity_poly.entity_id
_entity_poly.type
_entity_poly.pdbx_seq_one_letter_code
_entity_poly.pdbx_strand_id
1 'polypeptide(L)'
;MILIYRLPKYFQDVKKITDARIDELQRLKDLKKELSDKIQTQKDDMQKILDTMDDEAQEVASSSSKAAKAARGIASSSLNHQDTIDALELTIGRLKENYSGVTSLPV
;
A
#
# COMPACT_ATOMS: atom_id res chain seq x y z
N MET A 1 -18.81 57.16 15.66
CA MET A 1 -18.82 56.20 16.78
C MET A 1 -18.85 54.80 16.17
N ILE A 2 -17.70 54.14 16.05
CA ILE A 2 -17.61 52.82 15.39
C ILE A 2 -17.92 51.77 16.45
N LEU A 3 -19.11 51.16 16.37
CA LEU A 3 -19.50 50.00 17.18
C LEU A 3 -18.68 48.80 16.71
N ILE A 4 -17.57 48.54 17.39
CA ILE A 4 -16.80 47.31 17.23
C ILE A 4 -17.63 46.21 17.91
N TYR A 5 -18.46 45.51 17.14
CA TYR A 5 -19.18 44.32 17.60
C TYR A 5 -18.16 43.23 17.94
N ARG A 6 -17.82 43.12 19.22
CA ARG A 6 -17.02 42.01 19.75
C ARG A 6 -17.86 40.74 19.65
N LEU A 7 -17.52 39.87 18.71
CA LEU A 7 -18.20 38.58 18.52
C LEU A 7 -18.25 37.80 19.85
N PRO A 8 -19.39 37.17 20.19
CA PRO A 8 -19.53 36.38 21.40
C PRO A 8 -18.49 35.25 21.43
N LYS A 9 -17.92 34.98 22.62
CA LYS A 9 -16.86 33.96 22.83
C LYS A 9 -17.23 32.60 22.23
N TYR A 10 -18.50 32.21 22.36
CA TYR A 10 -19.08 30.99 21.77
C TYR A 10 -18.90 30.88 20.25
N PHE A 11 -18.96 31.99 19.52
CA PHE A 11 -18.83 31.99 18.05
C PHE A 11 -17.37 31.76 17.62
N GLN A 12 -16.41 32.21 18.43
CA GLN A 12 -14.99 31.93 18.18
C GLN A 12 -14.62 30.49 18.49
N ASP A 13 -15.22 29.90 19.53
CA ASP A 13 -14.98 28.50 19.91
C ASP A 13 -15.57 27.54 18.87
N VAL A 14 -16.78 27.82 18.36
CA VAL A 14 -17.37 27.05 17.26
C VAL A 14 -16.54 27.14 15.99
N LYS A 15 -16.05 28.34 15.63
CA LYS A 15 -15.19 28.50 14.45
C LYS A 15 -13.90 27.69 14.58
N LYS A 16 -13.26 27.68 15.76
CA LYS A 16 -12.05 26.87 16.01
C LYS A 16 -12.30 25.37 15.90
N ILE A 17 -13.45 24.88 16.40
CA ILE A 17 -13.82 23.47 16.29
C ILE A 17 -14.06 23.09 14.82
N THR A 18 -14.72 23.96 14.05
CA THR A 18 -14.95 23.75 12.62
C THR A 18 -13.65 23.74 11.83
N ASP A 19 -12.78 24.72 12.06
CA ASP A 19 -11.47 24.81 11.40
C ASP A 19 -10.61 23.57 11.71
N ALA A 20 -10.58 23.13 12.98
CA ALA A 20 -9.86 21.92 13.39
C ALA A 20 -10.41 20.63 12.74
N ARG A 21 -11.73 20.52 12.58
CA ARG A 21 -12.36 19.38 11.89
C ARG A 21 -12.04 19.38 10.40
N ILE A 22 -12.00 20.55 9.76
CA ILE A 22 -11.63 20.68 8.34
C ILE A 22 -10.17 20.24 8.14
N ASP A 23 -9.25 20.67 9.00
CA ASP A 23 -7.84 20.26 8.94
C ASP A 23 -7.68 18.74 9.12
N GLU A 24 -8.44 18.14 10.04
CA GLU A 24 -8.41 16.70 10.26
C GLU A 24 -8.94 15.92 9.04
N LEU A 25 -10.06 16.37 8.45
CA LEU A 25 -10.59 15.74 7.23
C LEU A 25 -9.62 15.85 6.06
N GLN A 26 -8.92 16.97 5.93
CA GLN A 26 -7.92 17.16 4.90
C GLN A 26 -6.74 16.19 5.10
N ARG A 27 -6.25 16.02 6.34
CA ARG A 27 -5.21 15.04 6.67
C ARG A 27 -5.63 13.61 6.39
N LEU A 28 -6.84 13.22 6.78
CA LEU A 28 -7.38 11.88 6.50
C LEU A 28 -7.50 11.61 5.00
N LYS A 29 -7.88 12.63 4.22
CA LYS A 29 -7.94 12.54 2.75
C LYS A 29 -6.55 12.32 2.14
N ASP A 30 -5.55 13.07 2.59
CA ASP A 30 -4.17 12.92 2.10
C ASP A 30 -3.59 11.56 2.48
N LEU A 31 -3.79 11.12 3.73
CA LEU A 31 -3.38 9.81 4.21
C LEU A 31 -4.04 8.66 3.42
N LYS A 32 -5.35 8.79 3.14
CA LYS A 32 -6.08 7.84 2.31
C LYS A 32 -5.45 7.69 0.92
N LYS A 33 -5.07 8.80 0.30
CA LYS A 33 -4.41 8.80 -1.01
C LYS A 33 -3.05 8.10 -0.93
N GLU A 34 -2.24 8.44 0.06
CA GLU A 34 -0.91 7.84 0.26
C GLU A 34 -0.99 6.30 0.44
N LEU A 35 -1.93 5.81 1.25
CA LEU A 35 -2.13 4.38 1.45
C LEU A 35 -2.58 3.68 0.17
N SER A 36 -3.46 4.32 -0.62
CA SER A 36 -3.90 3.78 -1.91
C SER A 36 -2.73 3.67 -2.89
N ASP A 37 -1.90 4.70 -2.99
CA ASP A 37 -0.74 4.72 -3.88
C ASP A 37 0.27 3.63 -3.48
N LYS A 38 0.54 3.47 -2.17
CA LYS A 38 1.40 2.40 -1.64
C LYS A 38 0.88 1.00 -1.96
N ILE A 39 -0.43 0.75 -1.82
CA ILE A 39 -1.04 -0.53 -2.19
C ILE A 39 -0.80 -0.82 -3.67
N GLN A 40 -0.94 0.19 -4.54
CA GLN A 40 -0.72 0.00 -5.98
C GLN A 40 0.74 -0.34 -6.29
N THR A 41 1.71 0.39 -5.72
CA THR A 41 3.13 0.08 -5.91
C THR A 41 3.48 -1.35 -5.49
N GLN A 42 2.99 -1.79 -4.34
CA GLN A 42 3.25 -3.16 -3.84
C GLN A 42 2.65 -4.24 -4.75
N LYS A 43 1.50 -3.97 -5.38
CA LYS A 43 0.92 -4.89 -6.38
C LYS A 43 1.77 -4.93 -7.66
N ASP A 44 2.23 -3.79 -8.14
CA ASP A 44 3.07 -3.72 -9.33
C ASP A 44 4.39 -4.47 -9.12
N ASP A 45 4.99 -4.37 -7.93
CA ASP A 45 6.21 -5.10 -7.59
C ASP A 45 5.98 -6.61 -7.49
N MET A 46 4.85 -7.05 -6.94
CA MET A 46 4.45 -8.47 -6.95
C MET A 46 4.29 -8.99 -8.37
N GLN A 47 3.66 -8.22 -9.26
CA GLN A 47 3.50 -8.61 -10.66
C GLN A 47 4.85 -8.78 -11.36
N LYS A 48 5.81 -7.87 -11.14
CA LYS A 48 7.16 -8.01 -11.69
C LYS A 48 7.87 -9.28 -11.22
N ILE A 49 7.69 -9.65 -9.95
CA ILE A 49 8.26 -10.89 -9.41
C ILE A 49 7.64 -12.09 -10.11
N LEU A 50 6.31 -12.10 -10.28
CA LEU A 50 5.60 -13.16 -11.01
C LEU A 50 6.06 -13.24 -12.48
N ASP A 51 6.19 -12.10 -13.16
CA ASP A 51 6.67 -12.06 -14.55
C ASP A 51 8.10 -12.60 -14.65
N THR A 52 8.97 -12.24 -13.68
CA THR A 52 10.35 -12.76 -13.62
C THR A 52 10.37 -14.27 -13.32
N MET A 53 9.47 -14.76 -12.46
CA MET A 53 9.31 -16.20 -12.20
C MET A 53 8.88 -16.95 -13.46
N ASP A 54 7.97 -16.39 -14.26
CA ASP A 54 7.52 -17.01 -15.51
C ASP A 54 8.62 -17.00 -16.57
N ASP A 55 9.37 -15.91 -16.69
CA ASP A 55 10.55 -15.82 -17.57
C ASP A 55 11.65 -16.80 -17.14
N GLU A 56 11.98 -16.88 -15.85
CA GLU A 56 12.92 -17.85 -15.30
C GLU A 56 12.39 -19.28 -15.49
N ALA A 57 11.10 -19.55 -15.28
CA ALA A 57 10.50 -20.86 -15.51
C ALA A 57 10.53 -21.25 -17.00
N GLN A 58 10.36 -20.29 -17.91
CA GLN A 58 10.43 -20.50 -19.36
C GLN A 58 11.88 -20.70 -19.82
N GLU A 59 12.84 -19.94 -19.28
CA GLU A 59 14.26 -20.13 -19.51
C GLU A 59 14.72 -21.46 -18.93
N VAL A 60 14.29 -21.82 -17.71
CA VAL A 60 14.52 -23.13 -17.10
C VAL A 60 13.80 -24.22 -17.87
N ALA A 61 12.61 -24.05 -18.46
CA ALA A 61 11.99 -25.07 -19.30
C ALA A 61 12.78 -25.31 -20.59
N SER A 62 13.26 -24.23 -21.20
CA SER A 62 14.08 -24.26 -22.43
C SER A 62 15.49 -24.81 -22.17
N SER A 63 16.07 -24.43 -21.04
CA SER A 63 17.39 -24.85 -20.58
C SER A 63 17.34 -26.23 -19.96
N SER A 64 16.28 -26.63 -19.25
CA SER A 64 16.04 -27.99 -18.73
C SER A 64 15.68 -28.97 -19.84
N SER A 65 15.05 -28.58 -20.95
CA SER A 65 15.04 -29.45 -22.14
C SER A 65 16.45 -29.77 -22.63
N LYS A 66 17.41 -28.85 -22.43
CA LYS A 66 18.85 -29.03 -22.69
C LYS A 66 19.62 -29.69 -21.52
N ALA A 67 19.21 -29.46 -20.28
CA ALA A 67 19.94 -29.78 -19.05
C ALA A 67 19.35 -30.96 -18.27
N ALA A 68 18.09 -31.35 -18.43
CA ALA A 68 17.55 -32.66 -18.03
C ALA A 68 18.17 -33.80 -18.86
N LYS A 69 18.71 -33.47 -20.04
CA LYS A 69 19.67 -34.34 -20.75
C LYS A 69 21.05 -34.40 -20.07
N ALA A 70 21.44 -33.39 -19.29
CA ALA A 70 22.79 -33.25 -18.70
C ALA A 70 22.87 -33.53 -17.17
N ALA A 71 21.79 -33.39 -16.41
CA ALA A 71 21.82 -33.31 -14.96
C ALA A 71 20.73 -34.18 -14.30
N ARG A 72 21.02 -35.47 -14.18
CA ARG A 72 20.50 -36.36 -13.13
C ARG A 72 21.13 -36.02 -11.77
N GLY A 73 21.16 -34.75 -11.40
CA GLY A 73 21.84 -34.34 -10.18
C GLY A 73 22.10 -32.85 -10.16
N ILE A 74 21.32 -32.15 -9.35
CA ILE A 74 21.73 -31.26 -8.25
C ILE A 74 20.58 -30.27 -8.03
N ALA A 75 19.96 -30.38 -6.85
CA ALA A 75 18.92 -29.48 -6.38
C ALA A 75 19.55 -28.17 -5.88
N SER A 76 19.06 -27.03 -6.37
CA SER A 76 19.48 -25.72 -5.87
C SER A 76 18.50 -25.21 -4.82
N SER A 77 19.04 -24.98 -3.62
CA SER A 77 18.44 -24.23 -2.52
C SER A 77 18.28 -22.76 -2.93
N SER A 78 17.06 -22.20 -2.86
CA SER A 78 16.79 -20.78 -3.07
C SER A 78 15.79 -20.30 -2.03
N LEU A 79 16.07 -19.16 -1.38
CA LEU A 79 15.01 -18.28 -0.88
C LEU A 79 14.05 -18.07 -2.05
N ASN A 80 12.79 -18.48 -1.87
CA ASN A 80 11.88 -18.65 -2.98
C ASN A 80 11.24 -17.30 -3.29
N HIS A 81 10.99 -17.00 -4.57
CA HIS A 81 10.15 -15.86 -4.97
C HIS A 81 8.80 -15.89 -4.23
N GLN A 82 8.32 -17.09 -3.88
CA GLN A 82 7.17 -17.31 -3.00
C GLN A 82 7.30 -16.63 -1.64
N ASP A 83 8.47 -16.67 -0.99
CA ASP A 83 8.68 -16.01 0.31
C ASP A 83 8.53 -14.48 0.19
N THR A 84 8.93 -13.93 -0.96
CA THR A 84 8.79 -12.49 -1.24
C THR A 84 7.34 -12.11 -1.53
N ILE A 85 6.61 -12.95 -2.28
CA ILE A 85 5.18 -12.78 -2.53
C ILE A 85 4.40 -12.80 -1.21
N ASP A 86 4.65 -13.78 -0.33
CA ASP A 86 3.97 -13.91 0.96
C ASP A 86 4.20 -12.66 1.84
N ALA A 87 5.41 -12.09 1.83
CA ALA A 87 5.72 -10.86 2.54
C ALA A 87 4.98 -9.63 1.97
N LEU A 88 4.86 -9.54 0.64
CA LEU A 88 4.11 -8.47 -0.05
C LEU A 88 2.61 -8.59 0.22
N GLU A 89 2.06 -9.81 0.22
CA GLU A 89 0.65 -10.06 0.55
C GLU A 89 0.32 -9.60 1.97
N LEU A 90 1.16 -9.95 2.94
CA LEU A 90 0.99 -9.52 4.34
C LEU A 90 1.08 -7.99 4.48
N THR A 91 1.98 -7.36 3.73
CA THR A 91 2.12 -5.90 3.70
C THR A 91 0.88 -5.22 3.10
N ILE A 92 0.37 -5.73 1.98
CA ILE A 92 -0.87 -5.25 1.35
C ILE A 92 -2.07 -5.45 2.30
N GLY A 93 -2.14 -6.59 3.00
CA GLY A 93 -3.17 -6.87 4.00
C GLY A 93 -3.22 -5.78 5.08
N ARG A 94 -2.06 -5.48 5.69
CA ARG A 94 -1.94 -4.40 6.69
C ARG A 94 -2.28 -3.02 6.12
N LEU A 95 -1.87 -2.71 4.90
CA LEU A 95 -2.20 -1.44 4.25
C LEU A 95 -3.70 -1.31 3.98
N LYS A 96 -4.37 -2.40 3.58
CA LYS A 96 -5.83 -2.45 3.38
C LYS A 96 -6.58 -2.28 4.70
N GLU A 97 -6.13 -2.92 5.78
CA GLU A 97 -6.69 -2.73 7.12
C GLU A 97 -6.59 -1.26 7.54
N ASN A 98 -5.41 -0.66 7.42
CA ASN A 98 -5.20 0.76 7.72
C ASN A 98 -6.09 1.68 6.85
N TYR A 99 -6.16 1.42 5.54
CA TYR A 99 -7.02 2.16 4.63
C TYR A 99 -8.50 2.06 5.04
N SER A 100 -8.95 0.85 5.39
CA SER A 100 -10.33 0.63 5.85
C SER A 100 -10.64 1.34 7.17
N GLY A 101 -9.67 1.40 8.08
CA GLY A 101 -9.75 2.18 9.33
C GLY A 101 -9.91 3.67 9.07
N VAL A 102 -9.20 4.22 8.07
CA VAL A 102 -9.34 5.61 7.65
C VAL A 102 -10.71 5.88 6.99
N THR A 103 -11.22 4.95 6.19
CA THR A 103 -12.51 5.12 5.49
C THR A 103 -13.75 4.91 6.35
N SER A 104 -13.61 4.23 7.50
CA SER A 104 -14.71 3.92 8.40
C SER A 104 -14.92 4.98 9.49
N LEU A 105 -14.03 5.96 9.59
CA LEU A 105 -14.21 7.11 10.49
C LEU A 105 -15.41 7.94 10.00
N PRO A 106 -16.46 8.12 10.84
CA PRO A 106 -17.57 8.99 10.50
C PRO A 106 -17.07 10.44 10.41
N VAL A 107 -17.27 11.05 9.24
CA VAL A 107 -17.08 12.48 8.96
C VAL A 107 -18.07 13.32 9.76
#